data_AF-A0AAP9MBH8-F1
#
_entry.id   AF-A0AAP9MBH8-F1
#
_cell.length_a   1.000
_cell.length_b   1.000
_cell.length_c   1.000
_cell.angle_alpha   90.00
_cell.angle_beta   90.00
_cell.angle_gamma   90.00
#
_symmetry.space_group_name_H-M   'P 1'
#
loop_
_entity.id
_entity.type
_entity.pdbx_description
1 polymer ?
#
loop_
_entity_poly.entity_id
_entity_poly.type
_entity_poly.pdbx_seq_one_letter_code
_entity_poly.pdbx_strand_id
1 'polypeptide(L)'
;MGIRMLTINVNGYDIQAKYKEEDIKTVFMPFLQHVIQLQKESGKRLIVFLAAPPATGKSTLAIALCQFARELGCMDMQYAGMDGFHYTNAWLDNHFQDGKKLKELKGAPETFDAEAMYALIKETKGSDTWWPVYDRNLHEPLKHRLHITGSILLVEGNYLLLDEKPYRSLSALCDYCVFIQAEENLLRDRLIDRKSRGGLSNEQAEVFYEKSDRCNVQRVLHNRLNSDEVWKLCTDGGYRLISRSFDESWQTFCE
;
A
#
# COMPACT_ATOMS: atom_id res chain seq x y z
N MET A 1 -26.92 -7.82 2.73
CA MET A 1 -25.64 -7.32 2.17
C MET A 1 -24.77 -8.53 1.87
N GLY A 2 -24.34 -8.72 0.61
CA GLY A 2 -23.50 -9.86 0.21
C GLY A 2 -22.05 -9.67 0.64
N ILE A 3 -21.33 -10.77 0.87
CA ILE A 3 -19.89 -10.78 1.12
C ILE A 3 -19.24 -11.63 0.03
N ARG A 4 -18.25 -11.06 -0.65
CA ARG A 4 -17.37 -11.79 -1.55
C ARG A 4 -16.16 -12.31 -0.77
N MET A 5 -15.86 -13.59 -0.94
CA MET A 5 -14.66 -14.21 -0.40
C MET A 5 -13.66 -14.43 -1.53
N LEU A 6 -12.42 -14.03 -1.29
CA LEU A 6 -11.30 -14.24 -2.20
C LEU A 6 -10.19 -14.99 -1.49
N THR A 7 -9.70 -16.06 -2.10
CA THR A 7 -8.45 -16.68 -1.69
C THR A 7 -7.31 -15.88 -2.29
N ILE A 8 -6.50 -15.25 -1.43
CA ILE A 8 -5.41 -14.38 -1.84
C ILE A 8 -4.12 -14.92 -1.26
N ASN A 9 -3.10 -15.14 -2.10
CA ASN A 9 -1.77 -15.49 -1.63
C ASN A 9 -1.00 -14.21 -1.29
N VAL A 10 -0.67 -14.02 -0.02
CA VAL A 10 0.15 -12.90 0.46
C VAL A 10 1.44 -13.45 1.05
N ASN A 11 2.56 -13.26 0.34
CA ASN A 11 3.89 -13.74 0.74
C ASN A 11 3.95 -15.25 1.01
N GLY A 12 3.29 -16.05 0.16
CA GLY A 12 3.30 -17.51 0.29
C GLY A 12 2.22 -18.08 1.21
N TYR A 13 1.41 -17.24 1.87
CA TYR A 13 0.29 -17.67 2.70
C TYR A 13 -1.04 -17.34 2.05
N ASP A 14 -1.90 -18.35 1.93
CA ASP A 14 -3.27 -18.16 1.48
C ASP A 14 -4.13 -17.59 2.60
N ILE A 15 -4.71 -16.43 2.35
CA ILE A 15 -5.64 -15.77 3.25
C ILE A 15 -7.02 -15.68 2.60
N GLN A 16 -8.06 -15.85 3.42
CA GLN A 16 -9.44 -15.60 3.01
C GLN A 16 -9.77 -14.13 3.24
N ALA A 17 -9.69 -13.34 2.17
CA ALA A 17 -10.08 -11.94 2.19
C ALA A 17 -11.59 -11.83 1.99
N LYS A 18 -12.23 -10.93 2.77
CA LYS A 18 -13.67 -10.70 2.72
C LYS A 18 -13.93 -9.25 2.37
N TYR A 19 -14.75 -9.03 1.36
CA TYR A 19 -15.16 -7.70 0.92
C TYR A 19 -16.67 -7.66 0.81
N LYS A 20 -17.31 -6.59 1.29
CA LYS A 20 -18.76 -6.43 1.11
C LYS A 20 -19.03 -6.12 -0.36
N GLU A 21 -20.07 -6.72 -0.93
CA GLU A 21 -20.48 -6.43 -2.32
C GLU A 21 -20.83 -4.95 -2.50
N GLU A 22 -21.30 -4.29 -1.44
CA GLU A 22 -21.54 -2.84 -1.43
C GLU A 22 -20.23 -2.05 -1.59
N ASP A 23 -19.17 -2.40 -0.85
CA ASP A 23 -17.87 -1.74 -0.95
C ASP A 23 -17.26 -1.95 -2.36
N ILE A 24 -17.39 -3.17 -2.90
CA ILE A 24 -16.96 -3.49 -4.26
C ILE A 24 -17.67 -2.57 -5.25
N LYS A 25 -19.00 -2.46 -5.15
CA LYS A 25 -19.81 -1.67 -6.08
C LYS A 25 -19.58 -0.15 -5.94
N THR A 26 -19.40 0.34 -4.72
CA THR A 26 -19.44 1.79 -4.42
C THR A 26 -18.06 2.43 -4.28
N VAL A 27 -17.02 1.64 -4.01
CA VAL A 27 -15.65 2.13 -3.82
C VAL A 27 -14.72 1.55 -4.87
N PHE A 28 -14.63 0.22 -4.97
CA PHE A 28 -13.58 -0.42 -5.77
C PHE A 28 -13.85 -0.37 -7.27
N MET A 29 -15.07 -0.70 -7.72
CA MET A 29 -15.41 -0.70 -9.14
C MET A 29 -15.33 0.70 -9.76
N PRO A 30 -15.87 1.78 -9.14
CA PRO A 30 -15.72 3.13 -9.67
C PRO A 30 -14.26 3.56 -9.77
N PHE A 31 -13.44 3.26 -8.76
CA PHE A 31 -12.00 3.51 -8.81
C PHE A 31 -11.32 2.78 -9.97
N LEU A 32 -11.60 1.48 -10.12
CA LEU A 32 -11.00 0.65 -11.18
C LEU A 32 -11.41 1.14 -12.58
N GLN A 33 -12.69 1.44 -12.78
CA GLN A 33 -13.19 2.01 -14.03
C GLN A 33 -12.47 3.33 -14.35
N HIS A 34 -12.27 4.19 -13.35
CA HIS A 34 -11.60 5.46 -13.53
C HIS A 34 -10.11 5.29 -13.91
N VAL A 35 -9.33 4.48 -13.19
CA VAL A 35 -7.91 4.28 -13.52
C VAL A 35 -7.71 3.55 -14.84
N ILE A 36 -8.61 2.63 -15.21
CA ILE A 36 -8.60 1.99 -16.53
C ILE A 36 -8.87 3.03 -17.63
N GLN A 37 -9.81 3.94 -17.43
CA GLN A 37 -10.10 5.01 -18.37
C GLN A 37 -8.92 5.99 -18.51
N LEU A 38 -8.33 6.43 -17.40
CA LEU A 38 -7.13 7.29 -17.40
C LEU A 38 -5.97 6.65 -18.16
N GLN A 39 -5.74 5.35 -17.98
CA GLN A 39 -4.70 4.63 -18.70
C GLN A 39 -4.96 4.62 -20.21
N LYS A 40 -6.21 4.37 -20.63
CA LYS A 40 -6.60 4.40 -22.06
C LYS A 40 -6.41 5.76 -22.70
N GLU A 41 -6.77 6.84 -21.99
CA GLU A 41 -6.63 8.22 -22.47
C GLU A 41 -5.17 8.65 -22.57
N SER A 42 -4.34 8.27 -21.61
CA SER A 42 -2.91 8.57 -21.59
C SER A 42 -2.13 7.78 -22.66
N GLY A 43 -2.51 6.53 -22.91
CA GLY A 43 -1.79 5.60 -23.80
C GLY A 43 -0.40 5.19 -23.30
N LYS A 44 -0.03 5.59 -22.08
CA LYS A 44 1.24 5.27 -21.41
C LYS A 44 0.97 4.43 -20.17
N ARG A 45 2.03 3.89 -19.56
CA ARG A 45 1.90 3.19 -18.28
C ARG A 45 1.43 4.17 -17.20
N LEU A 46 0.35 3.82 -16.51
CA LEU A 46 -0.22 4.57 -15.40
C LEU A 46 0.36 4.05 -14.07
N ILE A 47 0.94 4.95 -13.28
CA ILE A 47 1.41 4.66 -11.93
C ILE A 47 0.34 5.10 -10.93
N VAL A 48 -0.25 4.14 -10.23
CA VAL A 48 -1.30 4.37 -9.24
C VAL A 48 -0.74 4.08 -7.85
N PHE A 49 -0.86 5.00 -6.91
CA PHE A 49 -0.43 4.77 -5.53
C PHE A 49 -1.60 4.37 -4.63
N LEU A 50 -1.40 3.33 -3.82
CA LEU A 50 -2.27 2.92 -2.73
C LEU A 50 -1.53 3.10 -1.41
N ALA A 51 -1.67 4.29 -0.82
CA ALA A 51 -1.03 4.66 0.43
C ALA A 51 -1.94 4.38 1.63
N ALA A 52 -1.41 3.77 2.68
CA ALA A 52 -2.19 3.49 3.89
C ALA A 52 -1.29 3.23 5.10
N PRO A 53 -1.73 3.53 6.34
CA PRO A 53 -1.03 3.11 7.54
C PRO A 53 -0.78 1.58 7.58
N PRO A 54 0.21 1.12 8.35
CA PRO A 54 0.41 -0.32 8.56
C PRO A 54 -0.84 -0.98 9.15
N ALA A 55 -1.02 -2.28 8.90
CA ALA A 55 -2.16 -3.09 9.36
C ALA A 55 -3.56 -2.73 8.81
N THR A 56 -3.64 -1.89 7.78
CA THR A 56 -4.88 -1.65 7.01
C THR A 56 -5.27 -2.81 6.08
N GLY A 57 -4.33 -3.69 5.72
CA GLY A 57 -4.55 -4.78 4.77
C GLY A 57 -4.30 -4.38 3.31
N LYS A 58 -3.55 -3.30 3.07
CA LYS A 58 -3.24 -2.76 1.73
C LYS A 58 -2.70 -3.79 0.72
N SER A 59 -1.79 -4.70 1.11
CA SER A 59 -1.27 -5.72 0.18
C SER A 59 -2.35 -6.71 -0.24
N THR A 60 -3.23 -7.11 0.68
CA THR A 60 -4.39 -7.96 0.38
C THR A 60 -5.35 -7.25 -0.56
N LEU A 61 -5.64 -5.97 -0.30
CA LEU A 61 -6.51 -5.15 -1.13
C LEU A 61 -5.92 -4.91 -2.52
N ALA A 62 -4.61 -4.67 -2.65
CA ALA A 62 -3.96 -4.47 -3.95
C ALA A 62 -4.10 -5.71 -4.85
N ILE A 63 -3.99 -6.91 -4.28
CA ILE A 63 -4.22 -8.16 -5.02
C ILE A 63 -5.70 -8.30 -5.40
N ALA A 64 -6.62 -8.01 -4.47
CA ALA A 64 -8.05 -8.06 -4.74
C ALA A 64 -8.45 -7.07 -5.85
N LEU A 65 -7.92 -5.84 -5.85
CA LEU A 65 -8.15 -4.84 -6.88
C LEU A 65 -7.65 -5.32 -8.25
N CYS A 66 -6.50 -5.98 -8.33
CA CYS A 66 -6.05 -6.60 -9.58
C CYS A 66 -6.98 -7.74 -10.03
N GLN A 67 -7.58 -8.51 -9.12
CA GLN A 67 -8.57 -9.53 -9.47
C GLN A 67 -9.87 -8.89 -10.00
N PHE A 68 -10.38 -7.85 -9.32
CA PHE A 68 -11.56 -7.11 -9.77
C PHE A 68 -11.33 -6.37 -11.09
N ALA A 69 -10.12 -5.86 -11.36
CA ALA A 69 -9.77 -5.26 -12.64
C ALA A 69 -9.93 -6.25 -13.81
N ARG A 70 -9.60 -7.52 -13.58
CA ARG A 70 -9.79 -8.59 -14.58
C ARG A 70 -11.27 -8.85 -14.86
N GLU A 71 -12.14 -8.72 -13.87
CA GLU A 71 -13.60 -8.81 -14.07
C GLU A 71 -14.11 -7.69 -15.00
N LEU A 72 -13.42 -6.54 -15.03
CA LEU A 72 -13.66 -5.43 -15.96
C LEU A 72 -12.92 -5.56 -17.30
N GLY A 73 -12.23 -6.69 -17.54
CA GLY A 73 -11.46 -6.95 -18.77
C GLY A 73 -10.05 -6.33 -18.79
N CYS A 74 -9.58 -5.71 -17.70
CA CYS A 74 -8.20 -5.23 -17.59
C CYS A 74 -7.29 -6.34 -17.06
N MET A 75 -6.56 -6.99 -17.96
CA MET A 75 -5.72 -8.15 -17.65
C MET A 75 -4.28 -7.79 -17.28
N ASP A 76 -3.86 -6.57 -17.60
CA ASP A 76 -2.51 -6.07 -17.53
C ASP A 76 -2.27 -5.11 -16.34
N MET A 77 -3.24 -4.96 -15.43
CA MET A 77 -3.00 -4.31 -14.15
C MET A 77 -2.12 -5.22 -13.27
N GLN A 78 -1.00 -4.67 -12.79
CA GLN A 78 -0.10 -5.32 -11.84
C GLN A 78 -0.04 -4.50 -10.54
N TYR A 79 0.35 -5.16 -9.45
CA TYR A 79 0.64 -4.48 -8.19
C TYR A 79 2.09 -4.73 -7.76
N ALA A 80 2.67 -3.79 -7.03
CA ALA A 80 3.98 -3.93 -6.43
C ALA A 80 4.04 -3.24 -5.07
N GLY A 81 4.71 -3.85 -4.10
CA GLY A 81 4.81 -3.31 -2.73
C GLY A 81 6.11 -2.54 -2.51
N MET A 82 6.06 -1.52 -1.66
CA MET A 82 7.24 -0.77 -1.23
C MET A 82 8.19 -1.58 -0.33
N ASP A 83 7.72 -2.68 0.27
CA ASP A 83 8.50 -3.47 1.23
C ASP A 83 9.81 -3.99 0.63
N GLY A 84 9.89 -4.22 -0.68
CA GLY A 84 11.13 -4.64 -1.35
C GLY A 84 12.27 -3.62 -1.29
N PHE A 85 11.98 -2.37 -0.95
CA PHE A 85 12.97 -1.31 -0.79
C PHE A 85 13.49 -1.16 0.63
N HIS A 86 13.17 -2.07 1.56
CA HIS A 86 13.90 -2.09 2.83
C HIS A 86 15.40 -2.20 2.56
N TYR A 87 16.23 -1.58 3.39
CA TYR A 87 17.63 -1.95 3.47
C TYR A 87 17.76 -3.37 4.03
N THR A 88 18.85 -4.07 3.66
CA THR A 88 19.12 -5.42 4.17
C THR A 88 19.35 -5.40 5.67
N ASN A 89 19.12 -6.52 6.38
CA ASN A 89 19.37 -6.55 7.83
C ASN A 89 20.84 -6.24 8.15
N ALA A 90 21.77 -6.73 7.32
CA ALA A 90 23.20 -6.43 7.46
C ALA A 90 23.50 -4.93 7.36
N TRP A 91 22.84 -4.21 6.45
CA TRP A 91 22.98 -2.76 6.35
C TRP A 91 22.37 -2.08 7.59
N LEU A 92 21.16 -2.45 7.98
CA LEU A 92 20.46 -1.89 9.15
C LEU A 92 21.21 -2.10 10.49
N ASP A 93 21.97 -3.19 10.61
CA ASP A 93 22.81 -3.48 11.79
C ASP A 93 24.02 -2.54 11.94
N ASN A 94 24.45 -1.93 10.84
CA ASN A 94 25.66 -1.10 10.74
C ASN A 94 25.37 0.40 10.53
N HIS A 95 24.10 0.79 10.45
CA HIS A 95 23.69 2.19 10.27
C HIS A 95 22.88 2.67 11.46
N PHE A 96 23.06 3.95 11.80
CA PHE A 96 22.54 4.52 13.04
C PHE A 96 21.79 5.82 12.78
N GLN A 97 20.76 6.06 13.59
CA GLN A 97 20.04 7.33 13.68
C GLN A 97 19.81 7.64 15.15
N ASP A 98 20.15 8.86 15.56
CA ASP A 98 20.04 9.33 16.94
C ASP A 98 20.64 8.36 17.97
N GLY A 99 21.79 7.77 17.61
CA GLY A 99 22.52 6.82 18.45
C GLY A 99 21.94 5.41 18.53
N LYS A 100 20.85 5.10 17.81
CA LYS A 100 20.24 3.76 17.73
C LYS A 100 20.52 3.11 16.40
N LYS A 101 20.68 1.77 16.39
CA LYS A 101 20.77 1.03 15.12
C LYS A 101 19.45 1.15 14.36
N LEU A 102 19.51 1.35 13.06
CA LEU A 102 18.30 1.39 12.22
C LEU A 102 17.53 0.07 12.23
N LYS A 103 18.18 -1.05 12.55
CA LYS A 103 17.50 -2.34 12.77
C LYS A 103 16.46 -2.28 13.90
N GLU A 104 16.69 -1.47 14.92
CA GLU A 104 15.75 -1.27 16.03
C GLU A 104 14.52 -0.45 15.61
N LEU A 105 14.63 0.28 14.49
CA LEU A 105 13.58 1.10 13.89
C LEU A 105 12.92 0.41 12.69
N LYS A 106 13.17 -0.89 12.47
CA LYS A 106 12.72 -1.61 11.27
C LYS A 106 11.21 -1.44 11.03
N GLY A 107 10.88 -0.93 9.84
CA GLY A 107 9.53 -0.59 9.43
C GLY A 107 9.26 0.92 9.45
N ALA A 108 10.09 1.73 10.10
CA ALA A 108 10.08 3.19 9.98
C ALA A 108 10.60 3.64 8.59
N PRO A 109 10.25 4.85 8.12
CA PRO A 109 10.70 5.39 6.83
C PRO A 109 12.21 5.28 6.61
N GLU A 110 13.00 5.50 7.66
CA GLU A 110 14.47 5.55 7.58
C GLU A 110 15.10 4.18 7.30
N THR A 111 14.30 3.11 7.33
CA THR A 111 14.74 1.74 7.04
C THR A 111 14.52 1.30 5.61
N PHE A 112 14.09 2.21 4.73
CA PHE A 112 13.92 1.98 3.29
C PHE A 112 14.80 2.89 2.44
N ASP A 113 15.18 2.38 1.28
CA ASP A 113 15.84 3.11 0.21
C ASP A 113 14.80 3.82 -0.67
N ALA A 114 14.33 4.97 -0.19
CA ALA A 114 13.32 5.78 -0.89
C ALA A 114 13.87 6.45 -2.17
N GLU A 115 15.17 6.69 -2.26
CA GLU A 115 15.81 7.22 -3.48
C GLU A 115 15.85 6.14 -4.57
N ALA A 116 16.22 4.90 -4.22
CA ALA A 116 16.13 3.77 -5.15
C ALA A 116 14.68 3.51 -5.59
N MET A 117 13.71 3.70 -4.69
CA MET A 117 12.29 3.61 -5.02
C MET A 117 11.87 4.68 -6.03
N TYR A 118 12.25 5.94 -5.81
CA TYR A 118 11.99 7.02 -6.75
C TYR A 118 12.59 6.71 -8.12
N ALA A 119 13.86 6.31 -8.16
CA ALA A 119 14.55 5.99 -9.40
C ALA A 119 13.86 4.86 -10.17
N LEU A 120 13.48 3.77 -9.48
CA LEU A 120 12.82 2.63 -10.12
C LEU A 120 11.42 3.00 -10.63
N ILE A 121 10.58 3.67 -9.83
CA ILE A 121 9.25 4.09 -10.27
C ILE A 121 9.36 4.98 -11.52
N LYS A 122 10.31 5.90 -11.53
CA LYS A 122 10.54 6.80 -12.67
C LYS A 122 10.93 6.02 -13.93
N GLU A 123 11.82 5.04 -13.82
CA GLU A 123 12.19 4.14 -14.92
C GLU A 123 10.98 3.34 -15.40
N THR A 124 10.21 2.76 -14.48
CA THR A 124 9.02 1.96 -14.78
C THR A 124 7.99 2.71 -15.60
N LYS A 125 7.91 4.05 -15.56
CA LYS A 125 6.97 4.81 -16.42
C LYS A 125 7.22 4.61 -17.91
N GLY A 126 8.46 4.31 -18.32
CA GLY A 126 8.88 4.23 -19.72
C GLY A 126 9.38 2.86 -20.19
N SER A 127 9.69 1.94 -19.27
CA SER A 127 10.27 0.63 -19.62
C SER A 127 9.79 -0.49 -18.69
N ASP A 128 9.88 -1.73 -19.18
CA ASP A 128 9.69 -2.90 -18.34
C ASP A 128 10.85 -3.00 -17.33
N THR A 129 10.50 -3.31 -16.09
CA THR A 129 11.44 -3.23 -14.96
C THR A 129 11.30 -4.42 -14.04
N TRP A 130 12.35 -4.67 -13.26
CA TRP A 130 12.39 -5.75 -12.29
C TRP A 130 12.28 -5.19 -10.88
N TRP A 131 11.12 -5.36 -10.28
CA TRP A 131 10.77 -4.82 -8.97
C TRP A 131 11.31 -5.70 -7.82
N PRO A 132 11.87 -5.10 -6.76
CA PRO A 132 12.31 -5.84 -5.59
C PRO A 132 11.13 -6.28 -4.72
N VAL A 133 11.22 -7.46 -4.10
CA VAL A 133 10.17 -7.99 -3.21
C VAL A 133 10.78 -8.36 -1.87
N TYR A 134 10.10 -8.01 -0.79
CA TYR A 134 10.51 -8.43 0.55
C TYR A 134 10.05 -9.85 0.84
N ASP A 135 11.00 -10.74 1.11
CA ASP A 135 10.69 -12.12 1.46
C ASP A 135 10.46 -12.23 2.97
N ARG A 136 9.25 -12.61 3.37
CA ARG A 136 8.88 -12.71 4.79
C ARG A 136 9.46 -13.94 5.47
N ASN A 137 9.89 -14.97 4.72
CA ASN A 137 10.53 -16.15 5.29
C ASN A 137 12.00 -15.88 5.55
N LEU A 138 12.68 -15.23 4.60
CA LEU A 138 14.09 -14.84 4.76
C LEU A 138 14.27 -13.56 5.58
N HIS A 139 13.21 -12.78 5.75
CA HIS A 139 13.23 -11.44 6.36
C HIS A 139 14.22 -10.47 5.67
N GLU A 140 14.38 -10.58 4.36
CA GLU A 140 15.29 -9.77 3.54
C GLU A 140 14.61 -9.22 2.28
N PRO A 141 15.02 -8.03 1.79
CA PRO A 141 14.66 -7.53 0.48
C PRO A 141 15.40 -8.32 -0.61
N LEU A 142 14.67 -8.78 -1.63
CA LEU A 142 15.23 -9.52 -2.75
C LEU A 142 15.04 -8.73 -4.04
N LYS A 143 16.15 -8.41 -4.69
CA LYS A 143 16.15 -7.69 -5.96
C LYS A 143 15.62 -8.58 -7.09
N HIS A 144 15.07 -7.95 -8.11
CA HIS A 144 14.64 -8.58 -9.37
C HIS A 144 13.69 -9.77 -9.23
N ARG A 145 12.62 -9.61 -8.43
CA ARG A 145 11.68 -10.71 -8.14
C ARG A 145 10.38 -10.62 -8.93
N LEU A 146 9.93 -9.42 -9.27
CA LEU A 146 8.67 -9.19 -9.96
C LEU A 146 8.92 -8.41 -11.25
N HIS A 147 8.58 -9.01 -12.40
CA HIS A 147 8.69 -8.34 -13.69
C HIS A 147 7.46 -7.46 -13.94
N ILE A 148 7.67 -6.17 -14.07
CA ILE A 148 6.63 -5.19 -14.34
C ILE A 148 6.58 -4.89 -15.84
N THR A 149 5.48 -5.29 -16.46
CA THR A 149 5.19 -5.13 -17.89
C THR A 149 3.82 -4.51 -18.16
N GLY A 150 2.94 -4.50 -17.15
CA GLY A 150 1.55 -4.09 -17.23
C GLY A 150 1.34 -2.61 -17.52
N SER A 151 0.22 -2.24 -18.14
CA SER A 151 -0.07 -0.83 -18.45
C SER A 151 -0.53 -0.01 -17.24
N ILE A 152 -0.97 -0.67 -16.16
CA ILE A 152 -1.30 -0.04 -14.88
C ILE A 152 -0.46 -0.70 -13.80
N LEU A 153 0.34 0.07 -13.09
CA LEU A 153 1.06 -0.37 -11.91
C LEU A 153 0.45 0.25 -10.66
N LEU A 154 -0.17 -0.58 -9.83
CA LEU A 154 -0.62 -0.23 -8.48
C LEU A 154 0.53 -0.42 -7.49
N VAL A 155 1.18 0.67 -7.08
CA VAL A 155 2.22 0.65 -6.05
C VAL A 155 1.56 0.81 -4.68
N GLU A 156 1.73 -0.16 -3.78
CA GLU A 156 1.22 -0.11 -2.42
C GLU A 156 2.33 0.17 -1.39
N GLY A 157 2.03 0.98 -0.38
CA GLY A 157 3.01 1.31 0.64
C GLY A 157 2.53 2.25 1.74
N ASN A 158 3.23 2.26 2.87
CA ASN A 158 2.91 3.16 3.99
C ASN A 158 3.31 4.61 3.68
N TYR A 159 4.48 4.79 3.06
CA TYR A 159 5.16 6.09 3.00
C TYR A 159 5.13 6.74 1.62
N LEU A 160 4.34 6.20 0.68
CA LEU A 160 4.26 6.72 -0.70
C LEU A 160 3.80 8.18 -0.78
N LEU A 161 3.05 8.65 0.22
CA LEU A 161 2.57 10.02 0.37
C LEU A 161 3.20 10.78 1.55
N LEU A 162 4.22 10.24 2.20
CA LEU A 162 4.80 10.86 3.39
C LEU A 162 5.37 12.25 3.03
N ASP A 163 4.95 13.28 3.75
CA ASP A 163 5.38 14.67 3.51
C ASP A 163 6.74 14.98 4.17
N GLU A 164 7.73 14.13 3.87
CA GLU A 164 9.08 14.21 4.40
C GLU A 164 10.10 13.91 3.30
N LYS A 165 11.29 14.49 3.37
CA LYS A 165 12.36 14.09 2.45
C LYS A 165 12.90 12.70 2.86
N PRO A 166 13.24 11.84 1.90
CA PRO A 166 13.15 12.02 0.45
C PRO A 166 11.77 11.65 -0.16
N TYR A 167 10.86 11.05 0.62
CA TYR A 167 9.56 10.52 0.17
C TYR A 167 8.64 11.51 -0.53
N ARG A 168 8.66 12.79 -0.15
CA ARG A 168 7.83 13.85 -0.77
C ARG A 168 7.92 13.84 -2.30
N SER A 169 9.09 13.51 -2.85
CA SER A 169 9.35 13.45 -4.29
C SER A 169 8.58 12.34 -5.02
N LEU A 170 8.17 11.27 -4.34
CA LEU A 170 7.46 10.14 -4.94
C LEU A 170 6.10 10.56 -5.50
N SER A 171 5.42 11.51 -4.85
CA SER A 171 4.09 11.98 -5.29
C SER A 171 4.11 12.54 -6.72
N ALA A 172 5.22 13.14 -7.15
CA ALA A 172 5.39 13.67 -8.50
C ALA A 172 5.47 12.58 -9.59
N LEU A 173 5.68 11.32 -9.22
CA LEU A 173 5.71 10.19 -10.14
C LEU A 173 4.34 9.52 -10.31
N CYS A 174 3.44 9.75 -9.35
CA CYS A 174 2.10 9.18 -9.30
C CYS A 174 1.18 9.88 -10.31
N ASP A 175 0.42 9.10 -11.06
CA ASP A 175 -0.61 9.61 -11.98
C ASP A 175 -2.00 9.60 -11.32
N TYR A 176 -2.22 8.73 -10.33
CA TYR A 176 -3.44 8.71 -9.51
C TYR A 176 -3.20 8.13 -8.13
N CYS A 177 -3.66 8.80 -7.07
CA CYS A 177 -3.34 8.39 -5.70
C CYS A 177 -4.58 8.18 -4.82
N VAL A 178 -4.62 7.01 -4.17
CA VAL A 178 -5.59 6.67 -3.13
C VAL A 178 -4.89 6.63 -1.78
N PHE A 179 -5.48 7.31 -0.79
CA PHE A 179 -5.10 7.16 0.61
C PHE A 179 -6.20 6.42 1.39
N ILE A 180 -5.84 5.35 2.09
CA ILE A 180 -6.75 4.65 3.00
C ILE A 180 -6.50 5.13 4.42
N GLN A 181 -7.46 5.84 4.99
CA GLN A 181 -7.48 6.17 6.41
C GLN A 181 -8.15 5.07 7.24
N ALA A 182 -7.69 4.92 8.48
CA ALA A 182 -8.29 4.06 9.49
C ALA A 182 -8.12 4.71 10.86
N GLU A 183 -8.99 4.33 11.80
CA GLU A 183 -8.90 4.81 13.18
C GLU A 183 -7.67 4.20 13.87
N GLU A 184 -6.88 5.01 14.59
CA GLU A 184 -5.65 4.55 15.26
C GLU A 184 -5.91 3.36 16.18
N ASN A 185 -7.04 3.34 16.89
CA ASN A 185 -7.44 2.22 17.76
C ASN A 185 -7.64 0.91 16.99
N LEU A 186 -8.27 0.96 15.82
CA LEU A 186 -8.43 -0.22 14.95
C LEU A 186 -7.06 -0.75 14.50
N LEU A 187 -6.13 0.15 14.19
CA LEU A 187 -4.77 -0.23 13.76
C LEU A 187 -3.96 -0.80 14.92
N ARG A 188 -4.05 -0.19 16.10
CA ARG A 188 -3.43 -0.66 17.35
C ARG A 188 -3.78 -2.13 17.60
N ASP A 189 -5.07 -2.45 17.63
CA ASP A 189 -5.53 -3.79 17.95
C ASP A 189 -5.03 -4.82 16.92
N ARG A 190 -5.04 -4.47 15.63
CA ARG A 190 -4.51 -5.33 14.56
C ARG A 190 -3.00 -5.52 14.64
N LEU A 191 -2.25 -4.49 15.04
CA LEU A 191 -0.79 -4.54 15.18
C LEU A 191 -0.38 -5.38 16.38
N ILE A 192 -1.06 -5.21 17.52
CA ILE A 192 -0.86 -6.04 18.72
C ILE A 192 -1.16 -7.50 18.40
N ASP A 193 -2.31 -7.80 17.81
CA ASP A 193 -2.70 -9.17 17.44
C ASP A 193 -1.68 -9.79 16.46
N ARG A 194 -1.19 -9.04 15.47
CA ARG A 194 -0.13 -9.50 14.57
C ARG A 194 1.15 -9.88 15.30
N LYS A 195 1.56 -9.12 16.32
CA LYS A 195 2.75 -9.42 17.13
C LYS A 195 2.52 -10.62 18.04
N SER A 196 1.34 -10.74 18.63
CA SER A 196 0.95 -11.87 19.45
C SER A 196 0.95 -13.18 18.66
N ARG A 197 0.42 -13.19 17.43
CA ARG A 197 0.53 -14.33 16.50
C ARG A 197 1.97 -14.69 16.13
N GLY A 198 2.89 -13.72 16.21
CA GLY A 198 4.33 -13.90 16.04
C GLY A 198 5.06 -14.43 17.29
N GLY A 199 4.33 -14.73 18.37
CA GLY A 199 4.87 -15.35 19.58
C GLY A 199 5.14 -14.40 20.75
N LEU A 200 4.85 -13.10 20.63
CA LEU A 200 4.95 -12.17 21.77
C LEU A 200 3.75 -12.35 22.72
N SER A 201 3.95 -12.08 24.01
CA SER A 201 2.80 -11.91 24.92
C SER A 201 2.02 -10.64 24.58
N ASN A 202 0.76 -10.56 25.01
CA ASN A 202 -0.05 -9.36 24.79
C ASN A 202 0.60 -8.09 25.37
N GLU A 203 1.16 -8.20 26.58
CA GLU A 203 1.87 -7.09 27.24
C GLU A 203 3.12 -6.66 26.44
N GLN A 204 3.90 -7.62 25.93
CA GLN A 204 5.07 -7.32 25.09
C GLN A 204 4.66 -6.69 23.75
N ALA A 205 3.57 -7.16 23.14
CA ALA A 205 3.03 -6.61 21.92
C ALA A 205 2.52 -5.17 22.11
N GLU A 206 1.86 -4.88 23.23
CA GLU A 206 1.45 -3.52 23.61
C GLU A 206 2.65 -2.58 23.80
N VAL A 207 3.66 -3.01 24.55
CA VAL A 207 4.90 -2.24 24.72
C VAL A 207 5.60 -2.01 23.39
N PHE A 208 5.62 -2.99 22.50
CA PHE A 208 6.19 -2.84 21.16
C PHE A 208 5.40 -1.82 20.33
N TYR A 209 4.07 -1.89 20.36
CA TYR A 209 3.21 -0.93 19.67
C TYR A 209 3.51 0.50 20.11
N GLU A 210 3.49 0.77 21.42
CA GLU A 210 3.70 2.12 21.97
C GLU A 210 5.09 2.68 21.62
N LYS A 211 6.13 1.83 21.57
CA LYS A 211 7.51 2.26 21.30
C LYS A 211 7.85 2.38 19.82
N SER A 212 7.12 1.71 18.93
CA SER A 212 7.50 1.56 17.52
C SER A 212 6.33 1.80 16.58
N ASP A 213 5.37 0.87 16.52
CA ASP A 213 4.35 0.89 15.46
C ASP A 213 3.45 2.13 15.54
N ARG A 214 3.16 2.63 16.74
CA ARG A 214 2.36 3.84 16.95
C ARG A 214 2.98 5.06 16.27
N CYS A 215 4.29 5.26 16.39
CA CYS A 215 4.99 6.38 15.74
C CYS A 215 4.85 6.30 14.21
N ASN A 216 4.97 5.10 13.64
CA ASN A 216 4.82 4.89 12.20
C ASN A 216 3.38 5.14 11.74
N VAL A 217 2.38 4.66 12.50
CA VAL A 217 0.96 4.93 12.23
C VAL A 217 0.68 6.43 12.23
N GLN A 218 1.13 7.14 13.25
CA GLN A 218 0.90 8.58 13.38
C GLN A 218 1.61 9.39 12.30
N ARG A 219 2.84 9.03 11.92
CA ARG A 219 3.53 9.69 10.79
C ARG A 219 2.73 9.58 9.50
N VAL A 220 2.21 8.38 9.18
CA VAL A 220 1.42 8.18 7.95
C VAL A 220 0.07 8.91 8.00
N LEU A 221 -0.59 8.90 9.16
CA LEU A 221 -1.91 9.53 9.31
C LEU A 221 -1.84 11.06 9.31
N HIS A 222 -0.85 11.64 9.97
CA HIS A 222 -0.80 13.07 10.24
C HIS A 222 0.18 13.86 9.37
N ASN A 223 1.14 13.20 8.72
CA ASN A 223 2.18 13.87 7.94
C ASN A 223 2.24 13.37 6.50
N ARG A 224 1.16 13.58 5.74
CA ARG A 224 1.05 13.15 4.34
C ARG A 224 0.68 14.29 3.42
N LEU A 225 1.05 14.13 2.15
CA LEU A 225 0.54 14.92 1.05
C LEU A 225 -0.93 14.57 0.75
N ASN A 226 -1.58 15.43 -0.02
CA ASN A 226 -2.92 15.19 -0.55
C ASN A 226 -2.95 13.97 -1.49
N SER A 227 -4.12 13.37 -1.63
CA SER A 227 -4.41 12.25 -2.53
C SER A 227 -5.64 12.57 -3.38
N ASP A 228 -5.80 11.90 -4.51
CA ASP A 228 -6.97 12.06 -5.39
C ASP A 228 -8.22 11.45 -4.79
N GLU A 229 -8.08 10.30 -4.11
CA GLU A 229 -9.16 9.71 -3.31
C GLU A 229 -8.73 9.48 -1.86
N VAL A 230 -9.71 9.58 -0.96
CA VAL A 230 -9.57 9.13 0.42
C VAL A 230 -10.64 8.08 0.71
N TRP A 231 -10.21 6.89 1.11
CA TRP A 231 -11.09 5.81 1.55
C TRP A 231 -10.97 5.66 3.06
N LYS A 232 -12.07 5.40 3.77
CA LYS A 232 -12.05 4.98 5.17
C LYS A 232 -12.22 3.47 5.24
N LEU A 233 -11.26 2.79 5.86
CA LEU A 233 -11.46 1.45 6.39
C LEU A 233 -12.23 1.58 7.71
N CYS A 234 -13.46 1.08 7.72
CA CYS A 234 -14.36 1.10 8.87
C CYS A 234 -14.00 -0.01 9.86
N THR A 235 -14.42 0.16 11.12
CA THR A 235 -14.19 -0.81 12.21
C THR A 235 -14.85 -2.16 11.95
N ASP A 236 -15.92 -2.18 11.16
CA ASP A 236 -16.60 -3.40 10.70
C ASP A 236 -15.88 -4.11 9.52
N GLY A 237 -14.71 -3.61 9.12
CA GLY A 237 -13.91 -4.15 8.03
C GLY A 237 -14.35 -3.72 6.62
N GLY A 238 -15.42 -2.92 6.51
CA GLY A 238 -15.86 -2.37 5.23
C GLY A 238 -15.10 -1.10 4.81
N TYR A 239 -15.36 -0.64 3.60
CA TYR A 239 -14.75 0.56 3.02
C TYR A 239 -15.79 1.63 2.69
N ARG A 240 -15.40 2.89 2.80
CA ARG A 240 -16.24 4.04 2.40
C ARG A 240 -15.39 5.07 1.66
N LEU A 241 -15.88 5.57 0.53
CA LEU A 241 -15.31 6.74 -0.12
C LEU A 241 -15.63 7.99 0.72
N ILE A 242 -14.60 8.77 1.05
CA ILE A 242 -14.71 9.98 1.89
C ILE A 242 -14.64 11.24 1.04
N SER A 243 -13.72 11.26 0.09
CA SER A 243 -13.55 12.34 -0.86
C SER A 243 -12.90 11.85 -2.14
N ARG A 244 -13.21 12.53 -3.24
CA ARG A 244 -12.55 12.41 -4.53
C ARG A 244 -12.28 13.82 -5.06
N SER A 245 -11.07 14.10 -5.53
CA SER A 245 -10.64 15.43 -5.99
C SER A 245 -11.29 15.87 -7.29
N PHE A 246 -11.85 14.93 -8.07
CA PHE A 246 -12.50 15.19 -9.35
C PHE A 246 -13.96 14.72 -9.32
N ASP A 247 -14.89 15.52 -8.79
CA ASP A 247 -16.33 15.26 -9.00
C ASP A 247 -17.23 16.51 -8.88
N GLU A 248 -17.41 17.22 -10.00
CA GLU A 248 -18.71 17.81 -10.36
C GLU A 248 -19.22 17.30 -11.74
N SER A 249 -18.41 16.57 -12.53
CA SER A 249 -18.73 16.26 -13.93
C SER A 249 -18.88 14.76 -14.26
N TRP A 250 -18.71 13.82 -13.33
CA TRP A 250 -18.77 12.38 -13.63
C TRP A 250 -20.12 11.72 -13.29
N GLN A 251 -21.08 12.45 -12.70
CA GLN A 251 -22.44 11.93 -12.47
C GLN A 251 -23.23 11.60 -13.74
N THR A 252 -22.72 11.90 -14.94
CA THR A 252 -23.47 11.76 -16.20
C THR A 252 -23.29 10.41 -16.92
N PHE A 253 -22.50 9.47 -16.39
CA PHE A 253 -22.21 8.19 -17.08
C PHE A 253 -22.79 6.93 -16.39
N CYS A 254 -23.69 7.10 -15.42
CA CYS A 254 -24.34 5.99 -14.71
C CYS A 254 -25.86 5.91 -14.92
N GLU A 255 -26.37 6.41 -16.05
CA GLU A 255 -27.71 6.09 -16.58
C GLU A 255 -27.59 5.22 -17.84
#